data_AF-A0A359LBQ2-F1
#
_entry.id   AF-A0A359LBQ2-F1
#
_cell.length_a   1.000
_cell.length_b   1.000
_cell.length_c   1.000
_cell.angle_alpha   90.00
_cell.angle_beta   90.00
_cell.angle_gamma   90.00
#
_symmetry.space_group_name_H-M   'P 1'
#
loop_
_entity.id
_entity.type
_entity.pdbx_description
1 polymer ?
#
loop_
_entity_poly.entity_id
_entity_poly.type
_entity_poly.pdbx_seq_one_letter_code
_entity_poly.pdbx_strand_id
1 'polypeptide(L)'
;MKTVKLLALICIAILITDNTIAEPSDSVYSCAVPLELKKKLSNQIDFPKEAFELGIEGNVATCFYITPEGKLSVYCINGHPLLANYVKQKLEGIECCSPSAELVNKHMFVRFCFEIE
;
A
#
# COMPACT_ATOMS: atom_id res chain seq x y z
N MET A 1 57.96 14.36 -22.43
CA MET A 1 58.36 14.37 -21.01
C MET A 1 57.14 14.10 -20.14
N LYS A 2 57.21 13.04 -19.31
CA LYS A 2 56.40 12.71 -18.11
C LYS A 2 54.87 12.54 -18.34
N THR A 3 54.35 11.35 -18.66
CA THR A 3 53.92 10.26 -17.74
C THR A 3 53.36 10.71 -16.39
N VAL A 4 52.05 10.53 -16.18
CA VAL A 4 51.49 9.80 -15.02
C VAL A 4 50.21 9.08 -15.48
N LYS A 5 50.24 7.75 -15.42
CA LYS A 5 49.06 6.88 -15.38
C LYS A 5 48.71 6.66 -13.90
N LEU A 6 47.44 6.79 -13.53
CA LEU A 6 46.80 6.12 -12.40
C LEU A 6 45.28 6.18 -12.67
N LEU A 7 44.65 5.18 -13.30
CA LEU A 7 44.32 3.82 -12.85
C LEU A 7 43.34 3.78 -11.67
N ALA A 8 42.05 3.75 -11.99
CA ALA A 8 40.96 3.00 -11.36
C ALA A 8 39.74 3.24 -12.27
N LEU A 9 39.41 2.38 -13.24
CA LEU A 9 38.85 1.04 -13.06
C LEU A 9 37.68 1.04 -12.06
N ILE A 10 36.49 1.40 -12.54
CA ILE A 10 35.24 0.62 -12.40
C ILE A 10 34.39 1.01 -13.62
N CYS A 11 34.46 0.19 -14.66
CA CYS A 11 33.34 0.04 -15.57
C CYS A 11 32.40 -0.96 -14.90
N ILE A 12 31.11 -0.65 -14.80
CA ILE A 12 30.01 -1.57 -15.14
C ILE A 12 28.74 -0.71 -15.28
N ALA A 13 28.14 -0.85 -16.47
CA ALA A 13 26.73 -0.74 -16.86
C ALA A 13 25.82 0.15 -15.99
N ILE A 14 25.32 1.29 -16.48
CA ILE A 14 24.11 1.43 -17.32
C ILE A 14 22.95 0.50 -16.91
N LEU A 15 21.76 1.10 -16.76
CA LEU A 15 20.41 0.51 -16.74
C LEU A 15 20.06 -0.14 -15.38
N ILE A 16 18.94 0.10 -14.70
CA ILE A 16 17.66 0.73 -15.02
C ILE A 16 17.22 1.51 -13.77
N THR A 17 16.53 2.63 -13.96
CA THR A 17 15.64 3.22 -12.96
C THR A 17 14.51 2.24 -12.64
N ASP A 18 14.74 1.30 -11.72
CA ASP A 18 13.64 0.54 -11.13
C ASP A 18 13.36 1.12 -9.74
N ASN A 19 13.03 2.41 -9.73
CA ASN A 19 12.09 2.89 -8.74
C ASN A 19 10.73 2.34 -9.20
N THR A 20 10.51 1.05 -8.96
CA THR A 20 9.20 0.41 -9.13
C THR A 20 8.28 1.11 -8.15
N ILE A 21 7.70 2.20 -8.62
CA ILE A 21 6.37 2.60 -8.22
C ILE A 21 5.53 1.47 -8.78
N ALA A 22 5.38 0.41 -7.98
CA ALA A 22 4.32 -0.55 -8.20
C ALA A 22 3.06 0.32 -8.18
N GLU A 23 2.47 0.54 -9.36
CA GLU A 23 1.23 1.27 -9.45
C GLU A 23 0.24 0.54 -8.54
N PRO A 24 -0.44 1.23 -7.60
CA PRO A 24 -1.39 0.56 -6.74
C PRO A 24 -2.43 -0.08 -7.63
N SER A 25 -2.41 -1.42 -7.69
CA SER A 25 -3.30 -2.17 -8.57
C SER A 25 -4.74 -1.71 -8.32
N ASP A 26 -5.49 -1.49 -9.39
CA ASP A 26 -6.85 -0.92 -9.42
C ASP A 26 -7.92 -1.73 -8.64
N SER A 27 -7.51 -2.67 -7.79
CA SER A 27 -8.29 -3.77 -7.24
C SER A 27 -9.13 -3.46 -6.00
N VAL A 28 -9.30 -2.17 -5.63
CA VAL A 28 -10.19 -1.78 -4.53
C VAL A 28 -11.65 -1.84 -4.98
N TYR A 29 -12.27 -3.02 -4.88
CA TYR A 29 -13.72 -3.20 -4.99
C TYR A 29 -14.37 -2.90 -3.65
N SER A 30 -15.21 -1.86 -3.60
CA SER A 30 -15.95 -1.47 -2.40
C SER A 30 -17.37 -1.03 -2.78
N CYS A 31 -18.36 -1.63 -2.14
CA CYS A 31 -19.66 -0.98 -1.97
C CYS A 31 -19.54 0.04 -0.81
N ALA A 32 -19.77 1.32 -1.10
CA ALA A 32 -19.95 2.45 -0.16
C ALA A 32 -18.75 3.26 0.36
N VAL A 33 -17.51 3.03 -0.09
CA VAL A 33 -16.37 3.97 0.17
C VAL A 33 -16.39 5.13 -0.84
N PRO A 34 -16.33 6.41 -0.38
CA PRO A 34 -16.20 7.57 -1.27
C PRO A 34 -14.92 7.53 -2.10
N LEU A 35 -14.97 8.07 -3.33
CA LEU A 35 -13.85 8.04 -4.28
C LEU A 35 -12.55 8.61 -3.70
N GLU A 36 -12.62 9.74 -3.00
CA GLU A 36 -11.44 10.39 -2.40
C GLU A 36 -10.79 9.53 -1.32
N LEU A 37 -11.61 8.83 -0.52
CA LEU A 37 -11.10 7.87 0.45
C LEU A 37 -10.49 6.66 -0.24
N LYS A 38 -11.13 6.12 -1.28
CA LYS A 38 -10.59 5.00 -2.09
C LYS A 38 -9.20 5.34 -2.64
N LYS A 39 -9.03 6.53 -3.26
CA LYS A 39 -7.73 6.98 -3.78
C LYS A 39 -6.68 7.12 -2.68
N LYS A 40 -7.08 7.63 -1.51
CA LYS A 40 -6.16 7.74 -0.38
C LYS A 40 -5.70 6.38 0.13
N LEU A 41 -6.61 5.40 0.20
CA LEU A 41 -6.29 4.04 0.60
C LEU A 41 -5.34 3.36 -0.40
N SER A 42 -5.62 3.47 -1.71
CA SER A 42 -4.76 2.88 -2.76
C SER A 42 -3.36 3.47 -2.72
N ASN A 43 -3.22 4.78 -2.48
CA ASN A 43 -1.91 5.44 -2.44
C ASN A 43 -1.06 5.12 -1.20
N GLN A 44 -1.61 4.44 -0.19
CA GLN A 44 -0.89 4.13 1.05
C GLN A 44 -0.60 2.64 1.26
N ILE A 45 -1.20 1.78 0.43
CA ILE A 45 -1.16 0.33 0.57
C ILE A 45 -0.52 -0.26 -0.68
N ASP A 46 0.81 -0.34 -0.64
CA ASP A 46 1.61 -1.04 -1.64
C ASP A 46 1.74 -2.53 -1.33
N PHE A 47 2.22 -3.33 -2.29
CA PHE A 47 2.55 -4.74 -2.05
C PHE A 47 3.64 -4.86 -0.96
N PRO A 48 3.38 -5.57 0.15
CA PRO A 48 4.38 -5.73 1.21
C PRO A 48 5.60 -6.52 0.71
N LYS A 49 6.79 -5.91 0.81
CA LYS A 49 8.07 -6.46 0.30
C LYS A 49 8.33 -7.90 0.76
N GLU A 50 8.07 -8.19 2.04
CA GLU A 50 8.25 -9.52 2.60
C GLU A 50 7.32 -10.56 1.94
N ALA A 51 6.05 -10.20 1.68
CA ALA A 51 5.14 -11.10 0.97
C ALA A 51 5.56 -11.29 -0.49
N PHE A 52 6.02 -10.22 -1.14
CA PHE A 52 6.51 -10.27 -2.51
C PHE A 52 7.72 -11.20 -2.65
N GLU A 53 8.71 -11.06 -1.77
CA GLU A 53 9.91 -11.91 -1.75
C GLU A 53 9.60 -13.39 -1.45
N LEU A 54 8.52 -13.65 -0.68
CA LEU A 54 8.04 -14.99 -0.36
C LEU A 54 7.05 -15.56 -1.39
N GLY A 55 6.70 -14.81 -2.45
CA GLY A 55 5.72 -15.24 -3.45
C GLY A 55 4.30 -15.38 -2.90
N ILE A 56 3.95 -14.60 -1.86
CA ILE A 56 2.64 -14.65 -1.21
C ILE A 56 1.70 -13.66 -1.88
N GLU A 57 0.72 -14.20 -2.59
CA GLU A 57 -0.36 -13.47 -3.25
C GLU A 57 -1.70 -13.66 -2.52
N GLY A 58 -2.68 -12.86 -2.92
CA GLY A 58 -4.07 -13.11 -2.58
C GLY A 58 -4.85 -11.86 -2.23
N ASN A 59 -6.01 -12.09 -1.62
CA ASN A 59 -6.97 -11.05 -1.34
C ASN A 59 -7.07 -10.78 0.15
N VAL A 60 -7.13 -9.50 0.52
CA VAL A 60 -7.41 -9.04 1.87
C VAL A 60 -8.73 -8.29 1.86
N ALA A 61 -9.74 -8.84 2.52
CA ALA A 61 -11.04 -8.21 2.73
C ALA A 61 -11.09 -7.62 4.15
N THR A 62 -11.49 -6.36 4.27
CA THR A 62 -11.50 -5.64 5.55
C THR A 62 -12.78 -4.82 5.73
N CYS A 63 -13.21 -4.71 6.97
CA CYS A 63 -14.27 -3.81 7.40
C CYS A 63 -13.71 -2.81 8.40
N PHE A 64 -14.00 -1.53 8.18
CA PHE A 64 -13.54 -0.45 9.04
C PHE A 64 -14.58 0.67 9.11
N TYR A 65 -14.38 1.61 10.04
CA TYR A 65 -15.10 2.88 10.09
C TYR A 65 -14.12 4.01 10.40
N ILE A 66 -14.52 5.26 10.13
CA ILE A 66 -13.74 6.44 10.54
C ILE A 66 -14.24 6.91 11.91
N THR A 67 -13.34 7.07 12.87
CA THR A 67 -13.66 7.60 14.20
C THR A 67 -13.95 9.11 14.14
N PRO A 68 -14.59 9.69 15.17
CA PRO A 68 -14.80 11.15 15.25
C PRO A 68 -13.49 11.96 15.17
N GLU A 69 -12.37 11.37 15.57
CA GLU A 69 -11.02 11.97 15.51
C GLU A 69 -10.38 11.84 14.11
N GLY A 70 -11.08 11.22 13.15
CA GLY A 70 -10.60 11.04 11.78
C GLY A 70 -9.69 9.84 11.58
N LYS A 71 -9.55 8.93 12.55
CA LYS A 71 -8.74 7.71 12.39
C LYS A 71 -9.55 6.59 11.79
N LEU A 72 -8.92 5.67 11.06
CA LEU A 72 -9.58 4.45 10.61
C LEU A 72 -9.46 3.37 11.69
N SER A 73 -10.58 2.75 12.04
CA SER A 73 -10.63 1.62 12.98
C SER A 73 -11.10 0.37 12.26
N VAL A 74 -10.24 -0.65 12.22
CA VAL A 74 -10.52 -1.93 11.58
C VAL A 74 -11.13 -2.89 12.59
N TYR A 75 -12.34 -3.40 12.31
CA TYR A 75 -13.05 -4.33 13.20
C TYR A 75 -13.24 -5.72 12.59
N CYS A 76 -12.98 -5.89 11.30
CA CYS A 76 -13.01 -7.16 10.61
C CYS A 76 -11.86 -7.19 9.59
N ILE A 77 -11.12 -8.29 9.49
CA ILE A 77 -10.14 -8.49 8.42
C ILE A 77 -9.96 -9.97 8.14
N ASN A 78 -9.86 -10.34 6.87
CA ASN A 78 -9.66 -11.70 6.40
C ASN A 78 -8.71 -11.72 5.20
N GLY A 79 -7.76 -12.64 5.21
CA GLY A 79 -6.74 -12.80 4.18
C GLY A 79 -5.53 -13.55 4.73
N HIS A 80 -4.49 -13.73 3.91
CA HIS A 80 -3.23 -14.31 4.38
C HIS A 80 -2.68 -13.48 5.56
N PRO A 81 -2.21 -14.08 6.66
CA PRO A 81 -1.82 -13.34 7.87
C PRO A 81 -0.80 -12.22 7.62
N LEU A 82 0.19 -12.46 6.76
CA LEU A 82 1.21 -11.46 6.42
C LEU A 82 0.58 -10.23 5.73
N LEU A 83 -0.27 -10.46 4.71
CA LEU A 83 -0.96 -9.40 3.98
C LEU A 83 -1.98 -8.68 4.87
N ALA A 84 -2.77 -9.43 5.64
CA ALA A 84 -3.79 -8.89 6.53
C ALA A 84 -3.19 -8.01 7.64
N ASN A 85 -2.12 -8.46 8.29
CA ASN A 85 -1.45 -7.68 9.34
C ASN A 85 -0.88 -6.37 8.78
N TYR A 86 -0.26 -6.43 7.60
CA TYR A 86 0.25 -5.24 6.91
C TYR A 86 -0.86 -4.25 6.58
N VAL A 87 -1.95 -4.72 5.94
CA VAL A 87 -3.11 -3.88 5.60
C VAL A 87 -3.71 -3.26 6.85
N LYS A 88 -3.90 -4.02 7.92
CA LYS A 88 -4.43 -3.49 9.19
C LYS A 88 -3.56 -2.37 9.73
N GLN A 89 -2.24 -2.58 9.82
CA GLN A 89 -1.29 -1.59 10.33
C GLN A 89 -1.33 -0.31 9.50
N LYS A 90 -1.38 -0.43 8.17
CA LYS A 90 -1.47 0.73 7.26
C LYS A 90 -2.78 1.49 7.44
N LEU A 91 -3.91 0.79 7.47
CA LEU A 91 -5.22 1.42 7.65
C LEU A 91 -5.31 2.17 8.98
N GLU A 92 -4.91 1.55 10.09
CA GLU A 92 -4.96 2.19 11.41
C GLU A 92 -3.98 3.37 11.55
N GLY A 93 -2.97 3.45 10.68
CA GLY A 93 -2.07 4.60 10.55
C GLY A 93 -2.60 5.75 9.70
N ILE A 94 -3.74 5.57 9.00
CA ILE A 94 -4.32 6.62 8.16
C ILE A 94 -5.13 7.58 9.02
N GLU A 95 -4.80 8.86 8.90
CA GLU A 95 -5.58 9.96 9.49
C GLU A 95 -6.30 10.74 8.38
N CYS A 96 -7.62 10.86 8.48
CA CYS A 96 -8.47 11.69 7.65
C CYS A 96 -8.67 13.05 8.33
N CYS A 97 -7.93 14.07 7.90
CA CYS A 97 -8.16 15.44 8.34
C CYS A 97 -9.58 15.88 7.92
N SER A 98 -10.41 16.22 8.90
CA SER A 98 -11.79 16.69 8.69
C SER A 98 -12.67 15.70 7.91
N PRO A 99 -12.98 14.50 8.46
CA PRO A 99 -13.88 13.58 7.80
C PRO A 99 -15.27 14.21 7.67
N SER A 100 -15.94 13.99 6.53
CA SER A 100 -17.35 14.36 6.39
C SER A 100 -18.17 13.67 7.49
N ALA A 101 -19.12 14.40 8.09
CA ALA A 101 -19.99 13.87 9.14
C ALA A 101 -20.77 12.62 8.70
N GLU A 102 -21.01 12.47 7.39
CA GLU A 102 -21.68 11.31 6.79
C GLU A 102 -20.84 10.02 6.80
N LEU A 103 -19.52 10.14 7.00
CA LEU A 103 -18.57 9.03 6.95
C LEU A 103 -18.12 8.58 8.35
N VAL A 104 -18.22 9.46 9.33
CA VAL A 104 -17.89 9.14 10.73
C VAL A 104 -18.82 8.03 11.22
N ASN A 105 -18.25 7.00 11.84
CA ASN A 105 -18.91 5.78 12.31
C ASN A 105 -19.68 4.99 11.24
N LYS A 106 -19.51 5.32 9.96
CA LYS A 106 -20.08 4.54 8.86
C LYS A 106 -19.20 3.32 8.61
N HIS A 107 -19.80 2.15 8.73
CA HIS A 107 -19.14 0.89 8.41
C HIS A 107 -18.92 0.77 6.90
N MET A 108 -17.66 0.58 6.53
CA MET A 108 -17.20 0.47 5.15
C MET A 108 -16.49 -0.87 4.97
N PHE A 109 -16.51 -1.36 3.73
CA PHE A 109 -15.86 -2.60 3.33
C PHE A 109 -14.94 -2.33 2.14
N VAL A 110 -13.72 -2.85 2.19
CA VAL A 110 -12.74 -2.78 1.10
C VAL A 110 -12.08 -4.14 0.93
N ARG A 111 -11.82 -4.50 -0.33
CA ARG A 111 -10.96 -5.62 -0.70
C ARG A 111 -9.70 -5.09 -1.38
N PHE A 112 -8.54 -5.61 -0.99
CA PHE A 112 -7.24 -5.38 -1.63
C PHE A 112 -6.83 -6.67 -2.35
N CYS A 113 -6.36 -6.56 -3.59
CA CYS A 113 -5.77 -7.69 -4.32
C CYS A 113 -4.27 -7.49 -4.49
N PHE A 114 -3.50 -8.51 -4.12
CA PHE A 114 -2.05 -8.58 -4.25
C PHE A 114 -1.73 -9.72 -5.21
N GLU A 115 -1.24 -9.37 -6.39
CA GLU A 115 -0.87 -10.28 -7.48
C GLU A 115 0.54 -9.89 -7.94
N ILE A 116 1.38 -10.89 -8.21
CA ILE A 116 2.73 -10.72 -8.74
C ILE A 116 2.62 -10.90 -10.27
N GLU A 117 3.02 -9.86 -11.00
CA GLU A 117 3.06 -9.89 -12.48
C GLU A 117 4.31 -10.59 -13.03
#